data_AF-A0A4W5MV42-F1
#
_entry.id   AF-A0A4W5MV42-F1
#
_cell.length_a   1.000
_cell.length_b   1.000
_cell.length_c   1.000
_cell.angle_alpha   90.00
_cell.angle_beta   90.00
_cell.angle_gamma   90.00
#
_symmetry.space_group_name_H-M   'P 1'
#
loop_
_entity.id
_entity.type
_entity.pdbx_description
1 polymer ?
#
loop_
_entity_poly.entity_id
_entity_poly.type
_entity_poly.pdbx_seq_one_letter_code
_entity_poly.pdbx_strand_id
1 'polypeptide(L)'
;MFKFFRNIRLREYFSSPDHDISIEPVGYSPAHTPTPFRSKSYFVPPANRNHSIETYCRLVEKDVAHLLKNKYISFHNLPKDEKQALLDLQSDTSVLTRPADKGGSVVLMDRTVYLNECHRQLLDNTFYNKLRSDPTSQFQNTILTVLDGYLSSGQITKKEHDFLAIQHPKIATFYTLPKLHKNVTKPPGRPIVVGIDAVTAPLSTFVDYFIRPLAEQLPSFVKDTSSMISIIESLDPLPEN
;
A
#
# COMPACT_ATOMS: atom_id res chain seq x y z
N MET A 1 5.87 0.94 19.37
CA MET A 1 5.15 0.98 20.67
C MET A 1 4.06 2.04 20.71
N PHE A 2 4.35 3.30 20.36
CA PHE A 2 3.37 4.40 20.35
C PHE A 2 2.02 4.07 19.66
N LYS A 3 2.04 3.53 18.43
CA LYS A 3 0.82 3.15 17.69
C LYS A 3 -0.05 2.14 18.44
N PHE A 4 0.58 1.19 19.13
CA PHE A 4 -0.12 0.15 19.90
C PHE A 4 -0.85 0.76 21.10
N PHE A 5 -0.16 1.54 21.94
CA PHE A 5 -0.79 2.19 23.08
C PHE A 5 -1.86 3.20 22.68
N ARG A 6 -1.63 3.96 21.60
CA ARG A 6 -2.63 4.86 21.03
C ARG A 6 -3.90 4.10 20.64
N ASN A 7 -3.79 2.94 20.00
CA ASN A 7 -4.94 2.14 19.59
C ASN A 7 -5.73 1.60 20.79
N ILE A 8 -5.05 1.18 21.87
CA ILE A 8 -5.72 0.75 23.11
C ILE A 8 -6.49 1.91 23.73
N ARG A 9 -5.86 3.09 23.85
CA ARG A 9 -6.49 4.29 24.38
C ARG A 9 -7.69 4.73 23.53
N LEU A 10 -7.57 4.68 22.20
CA LEU A 10 -8.68 5.00 21.29
C LEU A 10 -9.86 4.04 21.49
N ARG A 11 -9.59 2.74 21.65
CA ARG A 11 -10.64 1.76 21.89
C ARG A 11 -11.40 2.06 23.18
N GLU A 12 -10.70 2.31 24.28
CA GLU A 12 -11.35 2.69 25.54
C GLU A 12 -12.12 4.00 25.45
N TYR A 13 -11.52 5.04 24.86
CA TYR A 13 -12.15 6.35 24.73
C TYR A 13 -13.50 6.29 24.02
N PHE A 14 -13.61 5.47 22.96
CA PHE A 14 -14.85 5.28 22.21
C PHE A 14 -15.72 4.10 22.69
N SER A 15 -15.34 3.39 23.74
CA SER A 15 -16.17 2.30 24.33
C SER A 15 -17.18 2.80 25.37
N SER A 16 -17.04 4.04 25.87
CA SER A 16 -17.95 4.59 26.88
C SER A 16 -19.28 5.03 26.24
N PRO A 17 -20.44 4.61 26.77
CA PRO A 17 -21.76 4.97 26.24
C PRO A 17 -22.13 6.45 26.45
N ASP A 18 -21.43 7.18 27.33
CA ASP A 18 -21.63 8.61 27.57
C ASP A 18 -20.84 9.47 26.58
N HIS A 19 -21.20 9.41 25.30
CA HIS A 19 -20.93 10.54 24.41
C HIS A 19 -22.25 11.22 24.10
N ASP A 20 -22.33 12.44 24.64
CA ASP A 20 -23.25 13.49 24.23
C ASP A 20 -23.30 13.54 22.70
N ILE A 21 -24.45 13.15 22.15
CA ILE A 21 -24.71 13.03 20.71
C ILE A 21 -24.87 14.43 20.08
N SER A 22 -24.60 15.50 20.84
CA SER A 22 -24.83 16.90 20.42
C SER A 22 -23.72 17.50 19.55
N ILE A 23 -22.67 16.77 19.20
CA ILE A 23 -21.80 17.19 18.08
C ILE A 23 -22.30 16.52 16.81
N GLU A 24 -23.45 17.00 16.31
CA GLU A 24 -23.72 16.87 14.89
C GLU A 24 -22.58 17.57 14.13
N PRO A 25 -21.92 16.89 13.16
CA PRO A 25 -21.04 17.60 12.25
C PRO A 25 -21.92 18.57 11.47
N VAL A 26 -21.74 19.87 11.74
CA VAL A 26 -22.31 20.95 10.94
C VAL A 26 -21.98 20.65 9.46
N GLY A 27 -23.00 20.28 8.68
CA GLY A 27 -22.87 19.94 7.26
C GLY A 27 -23.46 18.61 6.80
N TYR A 28 -24.24 17.90 7.62
CA TYR A 28 -24.96 16.71 7.16
C TYR A 28 -26.07 17.09 6.17
N SER A 29 -25.77 17.00 4.88
CA SER A 29 -26.80 16.95 3.85
C SER A 29 -27.37 15.52 3.84
N PRO A 30 -28.70 15.32 3.95
CA PRO A 30 -29.32 14.00 4.14
C PRO A 30 -29.12 12.99 2.99
N ALA A 31 -28.42 13.39 1.92
CA ALA A 31 -28.15 12.56 0.75
C ALA A 31 -26.79 11.85 0.76
N HIS A 32 -25.90 12.13 1.73
CA HIS A 32 -24.51 11.64 1.69
C HIS A 32 -24.28 10.49 2.67
N THR A 33 -24.13 9.27 2.16
CA THR A 33 -23.82 8.08 2.95
C THR A 33 -22.40 8.17 3.54
N PRO A 34 -22.17 7.84 4.82
CA PRO A 34 -20.84 7.89 5.42
C PRO A 34 -19.83 7.01 4.67
N THR A 35 -18.75 7.61 4.15
CA THR A 35 -17.67 6.89 3.48
C THR A 35 -16.44 6.73 4.38
N PRO A 36 -15.56 5.74 4.13
CA PRO A 36 -14.31 5.60 4.87
C PRO A 36 -13.26 6.66 4.51
N PHE A 37 -13.52 7.50 3.50
CA PHE A 37 -12.56 8.45 2.94
C PHE A 37 -12.39 9.67 3.83
N ARG A 38 -11.30 9.66 4.57
CA ARG A 38 -10.89 10.76 5.43
C ARG A 38 -9.39 10.73 5.63
N SER A 39 -8.82 11.90 5.88
CA SER A 39 -7.43 12.02 6.30
C SER A 39 -7.15 11.20 7.55
N LYS A 40 -5.91 10.70 7.68
CA LYS A 40 -5.47 9.96 8.85
C LYS A 40 -5.64 10.84 10.10
N SER A 41 -6.44 10.38 11.05
CA SER A 41 -6.57 11.06 12.34
C SER A 41 -5.29 10.84 13.15
N TYR A 42 -4.73 11.94 13.65
CA TYR A 42 -3.64 11.96 14.63
C TYR A 42 -4.14 12.17 16.06
N PHE A 43 -5.47 12.15 16.27
CA PHE A 43 -6.05 12.28 17.59
C PHE A 43 -5.46 11.23 18.55
N VAL A 44 -5.05 11.70 19.72
CA VAL A 44 -4.60 10.89 20.84
C VAL A 44 -5.54 11.23 22.00
N PRO A 45 -6.27 10.26 22.55
CA PRO A 45 -7.10 10.50 23.72
C PRO A 45 -6.26 11.09 24.88
N PRO A 46 -6.86 11.93 25.74
CA PRO A 46 -6.20 12.42 26.94
C PRO A 46 -5.59 11.27 27.75
N ALA A 47 -4.36 11.46 28.22
CA ALA A 47 -3.70 10.47 29.07
C ALA A 47 -4.48 10.30 30.40
N ASN A 48 -4.32 9.13 31.03
CA ASN A 48 -4.84 8.83 32.38
C ASN A 48 -6.37 8.75 32.54
N ARG A 49 -7.13 8.62 31.45
CA ARG A 49 -8.59 8.40 31.52
C ARG A 49 -8.96 7.06 32.20
N ASN A 50 -8.12 6.04 31.99
CA ASN A 50 -8.27 4.72 32.61
C ASN A 50 -6.94 4.28 33.23
N HIS A 51 -6.92 4.14 34.56
CA HIS A 51 -5.72 3.81 35.31
C HIS A 51 -5.17 2.41 35.01
N SER A 52 -6.04 1.45 34.71
CA SER A 52 -5.66 0.08 34.35
C SER A 52 -4.94 0.04 33.01
N ILE A 53 -5.43 0.79 32.02
CA ILE A 53 -4.78 0.91 30.70
C ILE A 53 -3.42 1.57 30.82
N GLU A 54 -3.31 2.65 31.60
CA GLU A 54 -2.03 3.32 31.77
C GLU A 54 -1.02 2.45 32.52
N THR A 55 -1.49 1.69 33.53
CA THR A 55 -0.66 0.72 34.22
C THR A 55 -0.18 -0.39 33.28
N TYR A 56 -1.07 -0.94 32.45
CA TYR A 56 -0.71 -1.92 31.42
C TYR A 56 0.32 -1.37 30.44
N CYS A 57 0.12 -0.16 29.91
CA CYS A 57 1.06 0.47 28.97
C CYS A 57 2.45 0.61 29.61
N ARG A 58 2.52 1.11 30.85
CA ARG A 58 3.78 1.23 31.61
C ARG A 58 4.46 -0.11 31.87
N LEU A 59 3.69 -1.15 32.22
CA LEU A 59 4.24 -2.50 32.43
C LEU A 59 4.80 -3.08 31.13
N VAL A 60 4.08 -2.97 30.01
CA VAL A 60 4.57 -3.43 28.70
C VAL A 60 5.81 -2.64 28.27
N GLU A 61 5.85 -1.32 28.46
CA GLU A 61 7.05 -0.51 28.21
C GLU A 61 8.24 -1.02 29.04
N LYS A 62 8.02 -1.28 30.33
CA LYS A 62 9.04 -1.79 31.25
C LYS A 62 9.52 -3.18 30.84
N ASP A 63 8.60 -4.09 30.51
CA ASP A 63 8.91 -5.46 30.11
C ASP A 63 9.68 -5.49 28.80
N VAL A 64 9.25 -4.70 27.80
CA VAL A 64 10.00 -4.57 26.55
C VAL A 64 11.37 -3.94 26.79
N ALA A 65 11.47 -2.89 27.62
CA ALA A 65 12.76 -2.31 27.97
C ALA A 65 13.67 -3.33 28.69
N HIS A 66 13.11 -4.18 29.55
CA HIS A 66 13.84 -5.26 30.21
C HIS A 66 14.29 -6.35 29.23
N LEU A 67 13.42 -6.77 28.31
CA LEU A 67 13.76 -7.69 27.23
C LEU A 67 14.85 -7.13 26.31
N LEU A 68 14.83 -5.84 26.00
CA LEU A 68 15.85 -5.19 25.19
C LEU A 68 17.19 -5.04 25.93
N LYS A 69 17.15 -4.88 27.27
CA LYS A 69 18.36 -4.88 28.13
C LYS A 69 18.96 -6.26 28.25
N ASN A 70 18.13 -7.29 28.36
CA ASN A 70 18.52 -8.69 28.26
C ASN A 70 18.81 -9.02 26.80
N LYS A 71 19.91 -8.46 26.26
CA LYS A 71 20.47 -8.90 24.99
C LYS A 71 20.71 -10.40 25.12
N TYR A 72 19.82 -11.20 24.51
CA TYR A 72 20.19 -12.55 24.11
C TYR A 72 21.54 -12.43 23.42
N ILE A 73 22.52 -13.22 23.88
CA ILE A 73 23.81 -13.31 23.23
C ILE A 73 23.51 -13.83 21.83
N SER A 74 23.42 -12.90 20.87
CA SER A 74 23.21 -13.22 19.48
C SER A 74 24.50 -13.83 18.99
N PHE A 75 24.51 -15.14 18.85
CA PHE A 75 25.53 -15.79 18.05
C PHE A 75 25.28 -15.37 16.60
N HIS A 76 26.33 -14.87 15.95
CA HIS A 76 26.26 -14.66 14.52
C HIS A 76 26.17 -16.03 13.85
N ASN A 77 25.09 -16.26 13.10
CA ASN A 77 24.89 -17.50 12.33
C ASN A 77 25.77 -17.54 11.07
N LEU A 78 26.63 -16.54 10.87
CA LEU A 78 27.53 -16.40 9.73
C LEU A 78 28.98 -16.30 10.23
N PRO A 79 29.91 -17.04 9.63
CA PRO A 79 31.34 -16.79 9.76
C PRO A 79 31.70 -15.32 9.45
N LYS A 80 32.84 -14.86 9.98
CA LYS A 80 33.32 -13.49 9.75
C LYS A 80 33.50 -13.18 8.27
N ASP A 81 34.02 -14.13 7.51
CA ASP A 81 34.31 -13.96 6.08
C ASP A 81 33.04 -13.84 5.26
N GLU A 82 32.00 -14.64 5.54
CA GLU A 82 30.69 -14.53 4.89
C GLU A 82 30.00 -13.21 5.22
N LYS A 83 30.09 -12.77 6.49
CA LYS A 83 29.56 -11.47 6.90
C LYS A 83 30.26 -10.34 6.17
N GLN A 84 31.59 -10.41 6.04
CA GLN A 84 32.36 -9.42 5.28
C GLN A 84 31.96 -9.45 3.80
N ALA A 85 31.85 -10.62 3.18
CA ALA A 85 31.40 -10.77 1.80
C ALA A 85 30.00 -10.17 1.55
N LEU A 86 29.07 -10.30 2.50
CA LEU A 86 27.75 -9.66 2.41
C LEU A 86 27.82 -8.14 2.53
N LEU A 87 28.71 -7.61 3.38
CA LEU A 87 28.94 -6.17 3.49
C LEU A 87 29.58 -5.61 2.21
N ASP A 88 30.55 -6.34 1.65
CA ASP A 88 31.20 -6.00 0.39
C ASP A 88 30.17 -6.01 -0.74
N LEU A 89 29.34 -7.05 -0.84
CA LEU A 89 28.26 -7.16 -1.82
C LEU A 89 27.21 -6.06 -1.65
N GLN A 90 26.90 -5.66 -0.42
CA GLN A 90 25.98 -4.55 -0.14
C GLN A 90 26.56 -3.19 -0.60
N SER A 91 27.88 -3.03 -0.53
CA SER A 91 28.58 -1.82 -0.95
C SER A 91 28.86 -1.75 -2.45
N ASP A 92 28.82 -2.89 -3.15
CA ASP A 92 29.04 -2.97 -4.59
C ASP A 92 27.86 -2.38 -5.37
N THR A 93 28.14 -1.29 -6.08
CA THR A 93 27.14 -0.60 -6.91
C THR A 93 27.03 -1.14 -8.34
N SER A 94 27.94 -2.01 -8.75
CA SER A 94 27.96 -2.63 -10.08
C SER A 94 26.92 -3.73 -10.23
N VAL A 95 26.49 -4.32 -9.12
CA VAL A 95 25.47 -5.37 -9.06
C VAL A 95 24.15 -4.85 -8.46
N LEU A 96 23.06 -5.52 -8.82
CA LEU A 96 21.72 -5.26 -8.31
C LEU A 96 21.11 -6.54 -7.76
N THR A 97 20.51 -6.41 -6.58
CA THR A 97 19.70 -7.46 -5.97
C THR A 97 18.22 -7.17 -6.21
N ARG A 98 17.51 -8.08 -6.88
CA ARG A 98 16.07 -7.97 -7.17
C ARG A 98 15.34 -9.29 -6.91
N PRO A 99 14.08 -9.26 -6.46
CA PRO A 99 13.28 -10.47 -6.40
C PRO A 99 12.94 -10.96 -7.81
N ALA A 100 12.89 -12.28 -8.02
CA ALA A 100 12.37 -12.86 -9.25
C ALA A 100 10.86 -12.63 -9.38
N ASP A 101 10.35 -12.58 -10.62
CA ASP A 101 8.91 -12.43 -10.87
C ASP A 101 8.07 -13.59 -10.31
N LYS A 102 8.64 -14.81 -10.26
CA LYS A 102 7.98 -16.02 -9.76
C LYS A 102 8.98 -16.87 -8.98
N GLY A 103 8.46 -17.67 -8.04
CA GLY A 103 9.24 -18.68 -7.30
C GLY A 103 9.99 -18.15 -6.06
N GLY A 104 9.82 -16.88 -5.68
CA GLY A 104 10.38 -16.33 -4.43
C GLY A 104 11.91 -16.21 -4.40
N SER A 105 12.61 -16.49 -5.51
CA SER A 105 14.06 -16.42 -5.60
C SER A 105 14.58 -14.98 -5.59
N VAL A 106 15.81 -14.79 -5.13
CA VAL A 106 16.55 -13.54 -5.21
C VAL A 106 17.53 -13.61 -6.39
N VAL A 107 17.59 -12.57 -7.20
CA VAL A 107 18.46 -12.47 -8.37
C VAL A 107 19.52 -11.42 -8.10
N LEU A 108 20.78 -11.84 -8.21
CA LEU A 108 21.93 -10.97 -8.30
C LEU A 108 22.28 -10.81 -9.78
N MET A 109 22.34 -9.59 -10.28
CA MET A 109 22.62 -9.32 -11.70
C MET A 109 23.39 -8.02 -11.89
N ASP A 110 24.11 -7.92 -13.00
CA ASP A 110 24.81 -6.71 -13.41
C ASP A 110 23.82 -5.54 -13.60
N ARG A 111 24.18 -4.38 -13.03
CA ARG A 111 23.36 -3.17 -13.07
C ARG A 111 23.14 -2.67 -14.49
N THR A 112 24.16 -2.72 -15.33
CA THR A 112 24.11 -2.27 -16.73
C THR A 112 23.15 -3.16 -17.52
N VAL A 113 23.23 -4.48 -17.33
CA VAL A 113 22.30 -5.44 -17.97
C VAL A 113 20.85 -5.15 -17.57
N TYR A 114 20.61 -4.88 -16.28
CA TYR A 114 19.29 -4.51 -15.78
C TYR A 114 18.76 -3.21 -16.40
N LEU A 115 19.59 -2.16 -16.42
CA LEU A 115 19.22 -0.87 -17.00
C LEU A 115 18.96 -0.99 -18.51
N ASN A 116 19.77 -1.76 -19.24
CA ASN A 116 19.55 -2.02 -20.65
C ASN A 116 18.21 -2.70 -20.92
N GLU A 117 17.79 -3.65 -20.08
CA GLU A 117 16.46 -4.25 -20.19
C GLU A 117 15.33 -3.24 -19.90
N CYS A 118 15.49 -2.38 -18.91
CA CYS A 118 14.55 -1.29 -18.63
C CYS A 118 14.43 -0.34 -19.83
N HIS A 119 15.55 0.09 -20.40
CA HIS A 119 15.58 0.99 -21.55
C HIS A 119 15.01 0.33 -22.80
N ARG A 120 15.30 -0.96 -23.02
CA ARG A 120 14.71 -1.73 -24.13
C ARG A 120 13.18 -1.69 -24.11
N GLN A 121 12.56 -1.70 -22.94
CA GLN A 121 11.11 -1.60 -22.79
C GLN A 121 10.60 -0.16 -22.90
N LEU A 122 11.26 0.80 -22.25
CA LEU A 122 10.80 2.20 -22.19
C LEU A 122 11.05 2.98 -23.48
N LEU A 123 12.02 2.57 -24.30
CA LEU A 123 12.33 3.19 -25.60
C LEU A 123 11.54 2.56 -26.76
N ASP A 124 10.63 1.63 -26.46
CA ASP A 124 9.76 1.05 -27.47
C ASP A 124 8.66 2.04 -27.88
N ASN A 125 8.91 2.75 -28.98
CA ASN A 125 8.03 3.79 -29.51
C ASN A 125 6.72 3.23 -30.11
N THR A 126 6.55 1.90 -30.21
CA THR A 126 5.25 1.34 -30.61
C THR A 126 4.23 1.42 -29.47
N PHE A 127 4.69 1.42 -28.21
CA PHE A 127 3.83 1.41 -27.02
C PHE A 127 3.99 2.67 -26.15
N TYR A 128 5.16 3.30 -26.15
CA TYR A 128 5.47 4.42 -25.26
C TYR A 128 5.87 5.67 -26.03
N ASN A 129 5.51 6.83 -25.48
CA ASN A 129 5.96 8.13 -25.98
C ASN A 129 6.68 8.88 -24.87
N LYS A 130 7.88 9.37 -25.16
CA LYS A 130 8.67 10.15 -24.20
C LYS A 130 8.01 11.52 -23.96
N LEU A 131 7.72 11.81 -22.70
CA LEU A 131 7.22 13.12 -22.29
C LEU A 131 8.35 14.16 -22.27
N ARG A 132 8.00 15.42 -22.59
CA ARG A 132 8.96 16.55 -22.59
C ARG A 132 9.31 17.01 -21.17
N SER A 133 8.39 16.87 -20.23
CA SER A 133 8.53 17.28 -18.84
C SER A 133 7.63 16.42 -17.95
N ASP A 134 7.82 16.51 -16.64
CA ASP A 134 6.95 15.86 -15.65
C ASP A 134 5.56 16.52 -15.62
N PRO A 135 4.47 15.79 -15.94
CA PRO A 135 3.11 16.33 -15.94
C PRO A 135 2.45 16.31 -14.55
N THR A 136 3.14 15.86 -13.49
CA THR A 136 2.54 15.62 -12.16
C THR A 136 1.78 16.84 -11.62
N SER A 137 2.39 18.04 -11.65
CA SER A 137 1.73 19.26 -11.18
C SER A 137 0.52 19.66 -12.02
N GLN A 138 0.57 19.43 -13.34
CA GLN A 138 -0.55 19.70 -14.23
C GLN A 138 -1.75 18.79 -13.89
N PHE A 139 -1.49 17.49 -13.70
CA PHE A 139 -2.53 16.54 -13.29
C PHE A 139 -3.08 16.86 -11.91
N GLN A 140 -2.21 17.24 -10.96
CA GLN A 140 -2.64 17.66 -9.63
C GLN A 140 -3.60 18.85 -9.68
N ASN A 141 -3.25 19.91 -10.42
CA ASN A 141 -4.11 21.10 -10.56
C ASN A 141 -5.46 20.77 -11.21
N THR A 142 -5.45 19.90 -12.23
CA THR A 142 -6.66 19.45 -12.90
C THR A 142 -7.57 18.70 -11.92
N ILE A 143 -7.00 17.79 -11.13
CA ILE A 143 -7.73 17.03 -10.11
C ILE A 143 -8.31 17.98 -9.06
N LEU A 144 -7.51 18.89 -8.51
CA LEU A 144 -7.96 19.85 -7.50
C LEU A 144 -9.12 20.71 -8.01
N THR A 145 -9.03 21.20 -9.25
CA THR A 145 -10.10 22.00 -9.87
C THR A 145 -11.42 21.22 -9.93
N VAL A 146 -11.37 19.94 -10.30
CA VAL A 146 -12.56 19.07 -10.33
C VAL A 146 -13.09 18.81 -8.92
N LEU A 147 -12.20 18.55 -7.96
CA LEU A 147 -12.58 18.31 -6.57
C LEU A 147 -13.23 19.55 -5.92
N ASP A 148 -12.71 20.75 -6.18
CA ASP A 148 -13.27 22.01 -5.71
C ASP A 148 -14.68 22.23 -6.27
N GLY A 149 -14.89 21.89 -7.54
CA GLY A 149 -16.21 21.90 -8.17
C GLY A 149 -17.20 20.96 -7.48
N TYR A 150 -16.79 19.72 -7.20
CA TYR A 150 -17.61 18.73 -6.49
C TYR A 150 -17.86 19.06 -5.03
N LEU A 151 -16.93 19.72 -4.36
CA LEU A 151 -17.12 20.22 -3.01
C LEU A 151 -18.15 21.36 -3.00
N SER A 152 -18.05 22.28 -3.96
CA SER A 152 -18.95 23.43 -4.09
C SER A 152 -20.38 23.03 -4.47
N SER A 153 -20.55 21.96 -5.25
CA SER A 153 -21.86 21.38 -5.58
C SER A 153 -22.43 20.46 -4.49
N GLY A 154 -21.68 20.20 -3.41
CA GLY A 154 -22.09 19.30 -2.33
C GLY A 154 -22.08 17.82 -2.70
N GLN A 155 -21.43 17.44 -3.81
CA GLN A 155 -21.31 16.05 -4.26
C GLN A 155 -20.26 15.25 -3.49
N ILE A 156 -19.30 15.92 -2.85
CA ILE A 156 -18.36 15.31 -1.91
C ILE A 156 -18.31 16.14 -0.63
N THR A 157 -18.02 15.46 0.47
CA THR A 157 -17.78 16.10 1.77
C THR A 157 -16.36 16.67 1.83
N LYS A 158 -16.12 17.61 2.76
CA LYS A 158 -14.77 18.14 3.02
C LYS A 158 -13.76 17.03 3.38
N LYS A 159 -14.20 16.00 4.10
CA LYS A 159 -13.33 14.87 4.49
C LYS A 159 -12.88 14.03 3.29
N GLU A 160 -13.80 13.80 2.35
CA GLU A 160 -13.50 13.14 1.08
C GLU A 160 -12.58 13.98 0.21
N HIS A 161 -12.88 15.27 0.09
CA HIS A 161 -12.02 16.23 -0.59
C HIS A 161 -10.58 16.16 -0.06
N ASP A 162 -10.39 16.28 1.26
CA ASP A 162 -9.07 16.25 1.89
C ASP A 162 -8.34 14.90 1.71
N PHE A 163 -9.09 13.80 1.62
CA PHE A 163 -8.53 12.48 1.33
C PHE A 163 -8.08 12.37 -0.13
N LEU A 164 -8.85 12.92 -1.06
CA LEU A 164 -8.59 12.86 -2.51
C LEU A 164 -7.49 13.84 -2.94
N ALA A 165 -7.39 14.99 -2.27
CA ALA A 165 -6.45 16.06 -2.57
C ALA A 165 -5.05 15.77 -1.99
N ILE A 166 -4.24 15.00 -2.72
CA ILE A 166 -2.83 14.81 -2.36
C ILE A 166 -2.08 16.14 -2.49
N GLN A 167 -1.43 16.56 -1.41
CA GLN A 167 -0.62 17.79 -1.38
C GLN A 167 0.76 17.59 -2.04
N HIS A 168 1.39 16.44 -1.79
CA HIS A 168 2.75 16.15 -2.26
C HIS A 168 2.80 14.81 -3.00
N PRO A 169 2.30 14.74 -4.25
CA PRO A 169 2.29 13.51 -5.02
C PRO A 169 3.71 13.08 -5.39
N LYS A 170 3.93 11.77 -5.45
CA LYS A 170 5.19 11.19 -5.94
C LYS A 170 5.05 10.79 -7.40
N ILE A 171 6.12 10.98 -8.16
CA ILE A 171 6.24 10.44 -9.52
C ILE A 171 6.24 8.92 -9.41
N ALA A 172 5.48 8.26 -10.29
CA ALA A 172 5.43 6.81 -10.32
C ALA A 172 6.79 6.24 -10.76
N THR A 173 7.31 5.27 -10.01
CA THR A 173 8.63 4.70 -10.26
C THR A 173 8.52 3.44 -11.12
N PHE A 174 9.23 3.41 -12.24
CA PHE A 174 9.37 2.23 -13.06
C PHE A 174 10.51 1.32 -12.58
N TYR A 175 10.27 0.01 -12.53
CA TYR A 175 11.31 -0.99 -12.42
C TYR A 175 10.86 -2.30 -13.06
N THR A 176 11.79 -3.24 -13.25
CA THR A 176 11.48 -4.57 -13.75
C THR A 176 11.80 -5.68 -12.74
N LEU A 177 11.06 -6.79 -12.81
CA LEU A 177 11.36 -8.05 -12.11
C LEU A 177 11.80 -9.13 -13.11
N PRO A 178 12.95 -9.81 -12.92
CA PRO A 178 13.44 -10.82 -13.87
C PRO A 178 12.55 -12.07 -13.90
N LYS A 179 12.14 -12.47 -15.12
CA LYS A 179 11.36 -13.69 -15.38
C LYS A 179 12.26 -14.90 -15.65
N LEU A 180 12.90 -15.43 -14.60
CA LEU A 180 13.82 -16.58 -14.71
C LEU A 180 13.19 -17.81 -15.38
N HIS A 181 11.89 -18.02 -15.18
CA HIS A 181 11.12 -19.12 -15.80
C HIS A 181 10.97 -19.02 -17.33
N LYS A 182 11.36 -17.89 -17.93
CA LYS A 182 11.37 -17.71 -19.39
C LYS A 182 12.78 -17.88 -19.97
N ASN A 183 13.77 -17.34 -19.29
CA ASN A 183 15.17 -17.49 -19.65
C ASN A 183 16.04 -17.23 -18.41
N VAL A 184 17.02 -18.09 -18.16
CA VAL A 184 17.90 -17.98 -16.97
C VAL A 184 19.11 -17.08 -17.25
N THR A 185 19.62 -17.03 -18.47
CA THR A 185 20.84 -16.26 -18.82
C THR A 185 20.54 -14.79 -19.11
N LYS A 186 19.41 -14.51 -19.76
CA LYS A 186 18.93 -13.15 -20.04
C LYS A 186 17.43 -13.07 -19.77
N PRO A 187 17.01 -13.06 -18.49
CA PRO A 187 15.60 -13.06 -18.13
C PRO A 187 14.91 -11.77 -18.62
N PRO A 188 13.81 -11.87 -19.38
CA PRO A 188 12.99 -10.71 -19.69
C PRO A 188 12.47 -10.06 -18.39
N GLY A 189 12.43 -8.73 -18.35
CA GLY A 189 11.88 -8.00 -17.22
C GLY A 189 10.35 -7.96 -17.26
N ARG A 190 9.66 -8.22 -16.14
CA ARG A 190 8.26 -7.79 -15.96
C ARG A 190 8.25 -6.30 -15.62
N PRO A 191 7.70 -5.41 -16.46
CA PRO A 191 7.58 -4.01 -16.11
C PRO A 191 6.61 -3.83 -14.94
N ILE A 192 7.01 -3.01 -13.98
CA ILE A 192 6.20 -2.56 -12.85
C ILE A 192 6.31 -1.04 -12.76
N VAL A 193 5.16 -0.37 -12.64
CA VAL A 193 5.07 1.06 -12.36
C VAL A 193 4.43 1.21 -10.99
N VAL A 194 5.20 1.69 -10.02
CA VAL A 194 4.71 1.89 -8.64
C VAL A 194 4.00 3.22 -8.55
N GLY A 195 2.68 3.18 -8.40
CA GLY A 195 1.83 4.35 -8.18
C GLY A 195 1.57 4.68 -6.71
N ILE A 196 2.45 4.29 -5.78
CA ILE A 196 2.26 4.60 -4.35
C ILE A 196 2.44 6.10 -4.12
N ASP A 197 1.45 6.73 -3.47
CA ASP A 197 1.36 8.18 -3.27
C ASP A 197 1.40 8.99 -4.59
N ALA A 198 1.09 8.35 -5.73
CA ALA A 198 0.94 9.05 -7.00
C ALA A 198 -0.33 9.90 -7.02
N VAL A 199 -0.37 10.90 -7.89
CA VAL A 199 -1.46 11.88 -7.98
C VAL A 199 -2.86 11.25 -8.12
N THR A 200 -2.96 10.05 -8.72
CA THR A 200 -4.22 9.34 -8.93
C THR A 200 -4.51 8.23 -7.90
N ALA A 201 -3.64 7.99 -6.92
CA ALA A 201 -3.78 6.84 -6.01
C ALA A 201 -5.05 6.89 -5.12
N PRO A 202 -5.43 8.04 -4.51
CA PRO A 202 -6.66 8.12 -3.72
C PRO A 202 -7.90 8.08 -4.60
N LEU A 203 -7.84 8.67 -5.80
CA LEU A 203 -8.92 8.57 -6.78
C LEU A 203 -9.16 7.12 -7.19
N SER A 204 -8.10 6.35 -7.44
CA SER A 204 -8.20 4.93 -7.78
C SER A 204 -8.84 4.14 -6.63
N THR A 205 -8.46 4.45 -5.38
CA THR A 205 -9.05 3.84 -4.17
C THR A 205 -10.53 4.20 -4.02
N PHE A 206 -10.87 5.47 -4.29
CA PHE A 206 -12.23 5.98 -4.20
C PHE A 206 -13.14 5.32 -5.23
N VAL A 207 -12.70 5.29 -6.49
CA VAL A 207 -13.44 4.67 -7.59
C VAL A 207 -13.61 3.16 -7.37
N ASP A 208 -12.54 2.45 -6.96
CA ASP A 208 -12.59 1.02 -6.67
C ASP A 208 -13.63 0.68 -5.58
N TYR A 209 -13.73 1.49 -4.52
CA TYR A 209 -14.72 1.28 -3.47
C TYR A 209 -16.17 1.29 -3.97
N PHE A 210 -16.51 2.20 -4.89
CA PHE A 210 -17.86 2.30 -5.43
C PHE A 210 -18.13 1.31 -6.57
N ILE A 211 -17.12 0.96 -7.36
CA ILE A 211 -17.27 0.01 -8.48
C ILE A 211 -17.27 -1.43 -8.00
N ARG A 212 -16.49 -1.78 -6.96
CA ARG A 212 -16.33 -3.16 -6.50
C ARG A 212 -17.66 -3.86 -6.20
N PRO A 213 -18.62 -3.29 -5.46
CA PRO A 213 -19.91 -3.94 -5.20
C PRO A 213 -20.71 -4.23 -6.48
N LEU A 214 -20.53 -3.43 -7.54
CA LEU A 214 -21.16 -3.65 -8.84
C LEU A 214 -20.49 -4.79 -9.60
N ALA A 215 -19.15 -4.87 -9.54
CA ALA A 215 -18.39 -5.96 -10.14
C ALA A 215 -18.73 -7.33 -9.49
N GLU A 216 -18.99 -7.34 -8.18
CA GLU A 216 -19.39 -8.54 -7.42
C GLU A 216 -20.79 -9.07 -7.80
N GLN A 217 -21.63 -8.25 -8.43
CA GLN A 217 -22.97 -8.66 -8.90
C GLN A 217 -22.96 -9.30 -10.29
N LEU A 218 -21.83 -9.28 -10.99
CA LEU A 218 -21.75 -9.84 -12.34
C LEU A 218 -21.87 -11.37 -12.29
N PRO A 219 -22.59 -12.01 -13.23
CA PRO A 219 -22.67 -13.47 -13.30
C PRO A 219 -21.30 -14.15 -13.45
N SER A 220 -20.33 -13.45 -14.02
CA SER A 220 -18.95 -13.93 -14.20
C SER A 220 -18.05 -13.69 -12.99
N PHE A 221 -18.58 -13.14 -11.90
CA PHE A 221 -17.79 -12.85 -10.71
C PHE A 221 -17.39 -14.14 -10.00
N VAL A 222 -16.08 -14.31 -9.81
CA VAL A 222 -15.50 -15.39 -9.01
C VAL A 222 -14.65 -14.76 -7.92
N LYS A 223 -15.04 -14.96 -6.67
CA LYS A 223 -14.46 -14.28 -5.51
C LYS A 223 -12.99 -14.66 -5.26
N ASP A 224 -12.70 -15.96 -5.21
CA ASP A 224 -11.39 -16.51 -4.88
C ASP A 224 -11.24 -17.94 -5.41
N THR A 225 -10.05 -18.52 -5.21
CA THR A 225 -9.73 -19.89 -5.64
C THR A 225 -10.71 -20.93 -5.08
N SER A 226 -11.13 -20.78 -3.82
CA SER A 226 -12.09 -21.70 -3.20
C SER A 226 -13.45 -21.63 -3.88
N SER A 227 -13.93 -20.42 -4.15
CA SER A 227 -15.17 -20.18 -4.88
C SER A 227 -15.10 -20.74 -6.30
N MET A 228 -13.95 -20.62 -6.96
CA MET A 228 -13.72 -21.22 -8.29
C MET A 228 -13.81 -22.74 -8.26
N ILE A 229 -13.19 -23.39 -7.26
CA ILE A 229 -13.25 -24.85 -7.10
C ILE A 229 -14.71 -25.29 -6.90
N SER A 230 -15.45 -24.63 -6.01
CA SER A 230 -16.87 -24.94 -5.79
C SER A 230 -17.73 -24.76 -7.04
N ILE A 231 -17.45 -23.74 -7.86
CA ILE A 231 -18.12 -23.57 -9.15
C ILE A 231 -17.80 -24.77 -10.05
N ILE A 232 -16.54 -25.15 -10.21
CA ILE A 232 -16.12 -26.26 -11.08
C ILE A 232 -16.72 -27.59 -10.62
N GLU A 233 -16.71 -27.86 -9.31
CA GLU A 233 -17.30 -29.08 -8.74
C GLU A 233 -18.82 -29.15 -8.91
N SER A 234 -19.48 -28.00 -9.10
CA SER A 234 -20.92 -27.94 -9.39
C SER A 234 -21.26 -28.10 -10.87
N LEU A 235 -20.27 -28.07 -11.78
CA LEU A 235 -20.50 -28.25 -13.21
C LEU A 235 -20.69 -29.74 -13.52
N ASP A 236 -21.55 -30.02 -14.50
CA ASP A 236 -21.75 -31.38 -15.01
C ASP A 236 -20.45 -31.97 -15.57
N PRO A 237 -20.32 -33.32 -15.59
CA PRO A 237 -19.16 -33.98 -16.18
C PRO A 237 -18.91 -33.48 -17.60
N LEU A 238 -17.66 -33.16 -17.91
CA LEU A 238 -17.27 -32.79 -19.27
C LEU A 238 -17.62 -33.95 -20.22
N PRO A 239 -18.11 -33.65 -21.44
CA PRO A 239 -18.41 -34.69 -22.43
C PRO A 239 -17.18 -35.53 -22.73
N GLU A 240 -17.38 -36.84 -22.97
CA GLU A 240 -16.31 -37.74 -23.41
C GLU A 240 -15.76 -37.26 -24.77
N ASN A 241 -14.43 -37.22 -24.87
CA ASN A 241 -13.70 -36.79 -26.07
C ASN A 241 -13.88 -37.74 -27.25
#